data_AF-A0AAW0GNI0-F1
#
_entry.id   AF-A0AAW0GNI0-F1
#
_cell.length_a   1.000
_cell.length_b   1.000
_cell.length_c   1.000
_cell.angle_alpha   90.00
_cell.angle_beta   90.00
_cell.angle_gamma   90.00
#
_symmetry.space_group_name_H-M   'P 1'
#
loop_
_entity.id
_entity.type
_entity.pdbx_description
1 polymer ?
#
loop_
_entity_poly.entity_id
_entity_poly.type
_entity_poly.pdbx_seq_one_letter_code
_entity_poly.pdbx_strand_id
1 'polypeptide(L)'
;MSDIKIDGFKSSDVLAALAKAFEGYSDEERKAQIKKTNGIFEMRVKNEEGKEGVWTIDLKQTGSVYKGEPKSKANVTLILSDETFTQLAEGKLDGQKAFHDW
;
A
#
# COMPACT_ATOMS: atom_id res chain seq x y z
N MET A 1 7.30 -6.20 14.56
CA MET A 1 6.31 -5.14 14.37
C MET A 1 6.94 -4.11 13.46
N SER A 2 6.64 -4.19 12.17
CA SER A 2 7.14 -3.23 11.19
C SER A 2 6.56 -1.85 11.53
N ASP A 3 7.44 -0.86 11.73
CA ASP A 3 7.08 0.54 12.01
C ASP A 3 6.49 1.20 10.75
N ILE A 4 5.26 0.80 10.41
CA ILE A 4 4.54 1.23 9.19
C ILE A 4 3.75 2.52 9.45
N LYS A 5 3.40 2.82 10.69
CA LYS A 5 2.61 4.00 11.02
C LYS A 5 3.43 5.28 10.88
N ILE A 6 2.77 6.33 10.42
CA ILE A 6 3.33 7.68 10.38
C ILE A 6 2.26 8.62 10.92
N ASP A 7 2.61 9.41 11.94
CA ASP A 7 1.70 10.40 12.51
C ASP A 7 1.26 11.40 11.43
N GLY A 8 -0.05 11.71 11.43
CA GLY A 8 -0.65 12.60 10.43
C GLY A 8 -1.00 11.93 9.10
N PHE A 9 -1.01 10.59 9.01
CA PHE A 9 -1.45 9.83 7.83
C PHE A 9 -2.46 8.74 8.20
N LYS A 10 -3.74 8.91 7.82
CA LYS A 10 -4.79 7.89 7.99
C LYS A 10 -4.51 6.65 7.14
N SER A 11 -3.92 6.84 5.97
CA SER A 11 -3.42 5.77 5.09
C SER A 11 -2.45 4.82 5.81
N SER A 12 -1.68 5.32 6.78
CA SER A 12 -0.72 4.50 7.51
C SER A 12 -1.38 3.45 8.42
N ASP A 13 -2.58 3.74 8.93
CA ASP A 13 -3.38 2.76 9.68
C ASP A 13 -3.90 1.64 8.78
N VAL A 14 -4.37 2.00 7.59
CA VAL A 14 -4.83 1.04 6.57
C VAL A 14 -3.67 0.14 6.13
N LEU A 15 -2.51 0.71 5.84
CA LEU A 15 -1.31 -0.02 5.44
C LEU A 15 -0.79 -0.92 6.58
N ALA A 16 -0.87 -0.47 7.82
CA ALA A 16 -0.54 -1.30 8.98
C ALA A 16 -1.52 -2.48 9.15
N ALA A 17 -2.81 -2.26 8.93
CA ALA A 17 -3.80 -3.34 8.94
C ALA A 17 -3.55 -4.36 7.83
N LEU A 18 -3.20 -3.89 6.62
CA LEU A 18 -2.84 -4.74 5.50
C LEU A 18 -1.57 -5.57 5.81
N ALA A 19 -0.54 -4.95 6.38
CA ALA A 19 0.67 -5.65 6.80
C ALA A 19 0.37 -6.77 7.80
N LYS A 20 -0.48 -6.48 8.80
CA LYS A 20 -0.92 -7.46 9.79
C LYS A 20 -1.69 -8.61 9.15
N ALA A 21 -2.51 -8.35 8.13
CA ALA A 21 -3.19 -9.40 7.39
C ALA A 21 -2.19 -10.33 6.68
N PHE A 22 -1.16 -9.77 6.04
CA PHE A 22 -0.09 -10.57 5.42
C PHE A 22 0.74 -11.37 6.41
N GLU A 23 0.98 -10.84 7.62
CA GLU A 23 1.62 -11.58 8.72
C GLU A 23 0.77 -12.75 9.20
N GLY A 24 -0.56 -12.65 9.11
CA GLY A 24 -1.48 -13.72 9.46
C GLY A 24 -1.65 -14.82 8.41
N TYR A 25 -1.16 -14.62 7.19
CA TYR A 25 -1.24 -15.63 6.12
C TYR A 25 -0.27 -16.78 6.33
N SER A 26 -0.73 -17.99 6.02
CA SER A 26 0.15 -19.14 5.82
C SER A 26 1.09 -18.93 4.63
N ASP A 27 2.15 -19.74 4.56
CA ASP A 27 3.07 -19.73 3.43
C ASP A 27 2.38 -20.00 2.09
N GLU A 28 1.35 -20.85 2.08
CA GLU A 28 0.57 -21.18 0.88
C GLU A 28 -0.29 -20.00 0.41
N GLU A 29 -1.02 -19.36 1.34
CA GLU A 29 -1.81 -18.16 1.05
C GLU A 29 -0.93 -17.03 0.54
N ARG A 30 0.22 -16.81 1.18
CA ARG A 30 1.19 -15.80 0.77
C ARG A 30 1.73 -16.08 -0.63
N LYS A 31 2.14 -17.31 -0.93
CA LYS A 31 2.60 -17.72 -2.27
C LYS A 31 1.49 -17.54 -3.32
N ALA A 32 0.24 -17.87 -2.97
CA ALA A 32 -0.89 -17.68 -3.86
C ALA A 32 -1.11 -16.19 -4.21
N GLN A 33 -1.03 -15.29 -3.22
CA GLN A 33 -1.12 -13.85 -3.45
C GLN A 33 0.03 -13.31 -4.30
N ILE A 34 1.27 -13.74 -4.02
CA ILE A 34 2.44 -13.35 -4.82
C ILE A 34 2.28 -13.80 -6.27
N LYS A 35 1.85 -15.05 -6.49
CA LYS A 35 1.66 -15.60 -7.83
C LYS A 35 0.54 -14.91 -8.59
N LYS A 36 -0.56 -14.56 -7.91
CA LYS A 36 -1.72 -13.90 -8.50
C LYS A 36 -1.42 -12.46 -8.90
N THR A 37 -0.71 -11.71 -8.05
CA THR A 37 -0.52 -10.26 -8.23
C THR A 37 0.78 -9.94 -8.96
N ASN A 38 1.88 -10.61 -8.65
CA ASN A 38 3.19 -10.49 -9.30
C ASN A 38 3.65 -9.02 -9.52
N GLY A 39 3.51 -8.19 -8.50
CA GLY A 39 3.74 -6.75 -8.59
C GLY A 39 4.31 -6.14 -7.32
N ILE A 40 5.17 -5.13 -7.50
CA ILE A 40 5.66 -4.23 -6.45
C ILE A 40 4.97 -2.88 -6.65
N PHE A 41 4.25 -2.41 -5.62
CA PHE A 41 3.51 -1.16 -5.65
C PHE A 41 4.15 -0.18 -4.68
N GLU A 42 4.55 0.97 -5.19
CA GLU A 42 5.04 2.09 -4.39
C GLU A 42 3.91 3.08 -4.16
N MET A 43 3.63 3.36 -2.89
CA MET A 43 2.59 4.27 -2.45
C MET A 43 3.25 5.55 -1.95
N ARG A 44 3.08 6.65 -2.69
CA ARG A 44 3.46 8.01 -2.26
C ARG A 44 2.19 8.76 -1.89
N VAL A 45 1.99 8.96 -0.59
CA VAL A 45 0.78 9.58 -0.07
C VAL A 45 1.12 10.93 0.52
N LYS A 46 0.34 11.96 0.17
CA LYS A 46 0.50 13.31 0.69
C LYS A 46 -0.62 13.64 1.68
N ASN A 47 -0.27 14.08 2.89
CA ASN A 47 -1.26 14.49 3.89
C ASN A 47 -1.70 15.96 3.71
N GLU A 48 -2.67 16.41 4.53
CA GLU A 48 -3.21 17.78 4.48
C GLU A 48 -2.16 18.86 4.78
N GLU A 49 -1.12 18.54 5.54
CA GLU A 49 0.02 19.44 5.81
C GLU A 49 1.04 19.49 4.65
N GLY A 50 0.81 18.69 3.60
CA GLY A 50 1.68 18.58 2.45
C GLY A 50 2.92 17.70 2.65
N LYS A 51 3.00 16.95 3.75
CA LYS A 51 4.06 15.97 4.01
C LYS A 51 3.83 14.72 3.14
N GLU A 52 4.90 14.11 2.66
CA GLU A 52 4.85 12.86 1.89
C GLU A 52 5.26 11.68 2.80
N GLY A 53 4.41 10.66 2.81
CA GLY A 53 4.72 9.34 3.34
C GLY A 53 4.90 8.35 2.18
N VAL A 54 5.92 7.49 2.28
CA VAL A 54 6.21 6.47 1.26
C VAL A 54 6.14 5.08 1.87
N TRP A 55 5.43 4.18 1.21
CA TRP A 55 5.34 2.77 1.56
C TRP A 55 5.44 1.89 0.32
N THR A 56 5.82 0.64 0.53
CA THR A 56 5.87 -0.37 -0.51
C THR A 56 5.03 -1.58 -0.13
N ILE A 57 4.22 -2.03 -1.09
CA ILE A 57 3.50 -3.31 -1.04
C ILE A 57 4.18 -4.24 -2.05
N ASP A 58 4.92 -5.22 -1.55
CA ASP A 58 5.65 -6.19 -2.35
C ASP A 58 4.88 -7.51 -2.43
N LEU A 59 4.11 -7.68 -3.50
CA LEU A 59 3.40 -8.92 -3.85
C LEU A 59 4.08 -9.62 -5.02
N LYS A 60 5.40 -9.48 -5.12
CA LYS A 60 6.22 -10.12 -6.16
C LYS A 60 7.30 -11.02 -5.57
N GLN A 61 7.96 -10.57 -4.52
CA GLN A 61 9.07 -11.30 -3.91
C GLN A 61 8.69 -11.78 -2.51
N THR A 62 8.22 -10.88 -1.65
CA THR A 62 8.12 -11.17 -0.21
C THR A 62 6.70 -11.35 0.33
N GLY A 63 5.68 -10.84 -0.36
CA GLY A 63 4.31 -10.85 0.15
C GLY A 63 4.18 -9.99 1.41
N SER A 64 4.76 -8.80 1.40
CA SER A 64 4.89 -7.94 2.59
C SER A 64 4.58 -6.48 2.30
N VAL A 65 4.32 -5.72 3.37
CA VAL A 65 4.14 -4.27 3.34
C VAL A 65 5.18 -3.64 4.26
N TYR A 66 5.85 -2.59 3.80
CA TYR A 66 6.86 -1.89 4.59
C TYR A 66 6.91 -0.39 4.26
N LYS A 67 7.43 0.40 5.19
CA LYS A 67 7.68 1.82 5.02
C LYS A 67 8.94 2.05 4.16
N GLY A 68 8.89 3.08 3.31
CA GLY A 68 9.98 3.48 2.43
C GLY A 68 9.84 3.00 0.99
N GLU A 69 10.82 3.42 0.19
CA GLU A 69 10.94 3.11 -1.23
C GLU A 69 11.15 1.61 -1.47
N PRO A 70 10.73 1.11 -2.65
CA PRO A 70 10.80 -0.29 -2.95
C PRO A 70 12.26 -0.75 -3.08
N LYS A 71 12.60 -1.89 -2.47
CA LYS A 71 13.96 -2.49 -2.52
C LYS A 71 14.38 -2.96 -3.92
N SER A 72 13.45 -2.96 -4.85
CA SER A 72 13.63 -3.31 -6.26
C SER A 72 12.70 -2.42 -7.08
N LYS A 73 12.91 -2.32 -8.39
CA LYS A 73 12.09 -1.45 -9.25
C LYS A 73 10.58 -1.70 -9.05
N ALA A 74 9.84 -0.64 -8.69
CA ALA A 74 8.39 -0.68 -8.63
C ALA A 74 7.80 -1.05 -10.00
N ASN A 75 6.74 -1.86 -9.98
CA ASN A 75 5.91 -2.11 -11.14
C ASN A 75 4.89 -0.98 -11.35
N VAL A 76 4.38 -0.43 -10.24
CA VAL A 76 3.41 0.66 -10.23
C VAL A 76 3.78 1.64 -9.12
N THR A 77 3.71 2.93 -9.42
CA THR A 77 3.84 4.00 -8.42
C THR A 77 2.53 4.76 -8.39
N LEU A 78 1.90 4.83 -7.22
CA LEU A 78 0.67 5.57 -6.98
C LEU A 78 1.00 6.83 -6.18
N ILE A 79 0.60 7.98 -6.70
CA ILE A 79 0.79 9.28 -6.06
C ILE A 79 -0.60 9.87 -5.80
N LEU A 80 -0.97 10.04 -4.53
CA LEU A 80 -2.31 10.49 -4.15
C LEU A 80 -2.34 11.16 -2.78
N SER A 81 -3.47 11.80 -2.45
CA SER A 81 -3.70 12.33 -1.12
C SER A 81 -4.03 11.22 -0.12
N ASP A 82 -3.78 11.49 1.17
CA ASP A 82 -4.12 10.60 2.29
C ASP A 82 -5.62 10.28 2.34
N GLU A 83 -6.45 11.26 2.01
CA GLU A 83 -7.89 11.10 1.90
C GLU A 83 -8.27 10.16 0.74
N THR A 84 -7.78 10.41 -0.48
CA THR A 84 -8.10 9.57 -1.64
C THR A 84 -7.65 8.13 -1.41
N PHE A 85 -6.48 7.92 -0.80
CA PHE A 85 -6.00 6.56 -0.50
C PHE A 85 -6.94 5.85 0.46
N THR A 86 -7.38 6.54 1.51
CA THR A 86 -8.28 5.96 2.51
C THR A 86 -9.62 5.58 1.86
N GLN A 87 -10.19 6.46 1.03
CA GLN A 87 -11.45 6.16 0.33
C GLN A 87 -11.34 4.98 -0.66
N LEU A 88 -10.20 4.87 -1.36
CA LEU A 88 -9.89 3.73 -2.23
C LEU A 88 -9.80 2.43 -1.43
N ALA A 89 -9.08 2.43 -0.32
CA ALA A 89 -8.87 1.24 0.49
C ALA A 89 -10.14 0.76 1.20
N GLU A 90 -11.05 1.68 1.55
CA GLU A 90 -12.37 1.35 2.10
C GLU A 90 -13.34 0.81 1.03
N GLY A 91 -12.96 0.82 -0.25
CA GLY A 91 -13.84 0.45 -1.36
C GLY A 91 -14.98 1.44 -1.61
N LYS A 92 -14.92 2.63 -0.98
CA LYS A 92 -15.89 3.72 -1.17
C LYS A 92 -15.63 4.47 -2.48
N LEU A 93 -14.38 4.46 -2.95
CA LEU A 93 -13.98 4.95 -4.26
C LEU A 93 -13.65 3.75 -5.15
N ASP A 94 -14.31 3.65 -6.30
CA ASP A 94 -13.97 2.65 -7.32
C ASP A 94 -12.59 2.99 -7.89
N GLY A 95 -11.62 2.08 -7.72
CA GLY A 95 -10.25 2.29 -8.18
C GLY A 95 -10.10 2.55 -9.68
N GLN A 96 -11.04 2.08 -10.51
CA GLN A 96 -11.07 2.40 -11.95
C GLN A 96 -11.58 3.81 -12.21
N LYS A 97 -12.57 4.29 -11.43
CA LYS A 97 -13.04 5.69 -11.53
C LYS A 97 -12.01 6.68 -11.02
N ALA A 98 -11.33 6.35 -9.92
CA ALA A 98 -10.27 7.19 -9.36
C ALA A 98 -9.12 7.41 -10.33
N PHE A 99 -8.84 6.43 -11.21
CA PHE A 99 -7.83 6.55 -12.26
C PHE A 99 -8.35 7.35 -13.48
N HIS A 100 -9.64 7.27 -13.79
CA HIS A 100 -10.26 8.03 -14.88
C HIS A 100 -10.35 9.53 -14.59
N ASP A 101 -10.54 9.91 -13.32
CA ASP A 101 -10.70 11.31 -12.90
C ASP A 101 -9.37 12.00 -12.51
N TRP A 102 -8.23 11.41 -12.91
CA TRP A 102 -6.89 12.02 -12.77
C TRP A 102 -6.63 13.14 -13.79
#